data_AF-A0A6G2W433-F1
#
_entry.id   AF-A0A6G2W433-F1
#
_cell.length_a   1.000
_cell.length_b   1.000
_cell.length_c   1.000
_cell.angle_alpha   90.00
_cell.angle_beta   90.00
_cell.angle_gamma   90.00
#
_symmetry.space_group_name_H-M   'P 1'
#
loop_
_entity.id
_entity.type
_entity.pdbx_description
1 polymer ?
#
loop_
_entity_poly.entity_id
_entity_poly.type
_entity_poly.pdbx_seq_one_letter_code
_entity_poly.pdbx_strand_id
1 'polypeptide(L)'
;FCLDMHTKDAAAAGESATRLHLVAVWREATVFTEAERAALELTEQATRTADAAEGVTDEVWANAARHYDEEQLSALVAIIALINAYNRVNVIVRQPAGDYVPGMFG
;
A
#
# COMPACT_ATOMS: atom_id res chain seq x y z
N PHE A 1 13.85 4.18 1.50
CA PHE A 1 13.58 3.72 2.88
C PHE A 1 12.30 2.89 3.02
N CYS A 2 11.09 3.46 2.85
CA CYS A 2 9.83 2.76 3.14
C CYS A 2 9.65 1.39 2.47
N LEU A 3 10.04 1.24 1.20
CA LEU A 3 9.95 -0.07 0.53
C LEU A 3 10.84 -1.13 1.21
N ASP A 4 12.08 -0.79 1.55
CA ASP A 4 13.00 -1.68 2.27
C ASP A 4 12.42 -2.10 3.62
N MET A 5 11.85 -1.13 4.36
CA MET A 5 11.18 -1.37 5.62
C MET A 5 10.01 -2.34 5.49
N HIS A 6 9.03 -1.99 4.66
CA HIS A 6 7.79 -2.76 4.55
C HIS A 6 7.99 -4.13 3.89
N THR A 7 8.92 -4.27 2.95
CA THR A 7 9.26 -5.59 2.39
C THR A 7 9.84 -6.51 3.46
N LYS A 8 10.76 -6.01 4.31
CA LYS A 8 11.38 -6.82 5.37
C LYS A 8 10.42 -7.13 6.50
N ASP A 9 9.56 -6.18 6.91
CA ASP A 9 8.54 -6.43 7.93
C ASP A 9 7.49 -7.45 7.44
N ALA A 10 7.00 -7.31 6.21
CA ALA A 10 6.04 -8.25 5.65
C ALA A 10 6.64 -9.67 5.53
N ALA A 11 7.91 -9.78 5.10
CA ALA A 11 8.61 -11.06 5.08
C ALA A 11 8.77 -11.66 6.49
N ALA A 12 9.10 -10.85 7.49
CA ALA A 12 9.18 -11.28 8.89
C ALA A 12 7.82 -11.73 9.45
N ALA A 13 6.72 -11.14 8.97
CA ALA A 13 5.35 -11.52 9.29
C ALA A 13 4.83 -12.76 8.51
N GLY A 14 5.66 -13.34 7.63
CA GLY A 14 5.34 -14.58 6.90
C GLY A 14 4.82 -14.40 5.47
N GLU A 15 4.84 -13.18 4.92
CA GLU A 15 4.51 -12.97 3.51
C GLU A 15 5.57 -13.58 2.58
N SER A 16 5.12 -14.15 1.46
CA SER A 16 6.00 -14.81 0.50
C SER A 16 6.73 -13.79 -0.39
N ALA A 17 7.98 -14.11 -0.74
CA ALA A 17 8.74 -13.31 -1.71
C ALA A 17 7.99 -13.15 -3.05
N THR A 18 7.32 -14.21 -3.51
CA THR A 18 6.51 -14.17 -4.74
C THR A 18 5.42 -13.11 -4.66
N ARG A 19 4.60 -13.11 -3.61
CA ARG A 19 3.52 -12.13 -3.45
C ARG A 19 4.07 -10.70 -3.31
N LEU A 20 5.14 -10.50 -2.54
CA LEU A 20 5.80 -9.19 -2.41
C LEU A 20 6.26 -8.63 -3.76
N HIS A 21 6.91 -9.44 -4.59
CA HIS A 21 7.35 -9.01 -5.92
C HIS A 21 6.18 -8.74 -6.86
N LEU A 22 5.08 -9.49 -6.74
CA LEU A 22 3.91 -9.36 -7.61
C LEU A 22 3.03 -8.16 -7.29
N VAL A 23 3.23 -7.45 -6.16
CA VAL A 23 2.51 -6.19 -5.87
C VAL A 23 2.71 -5.17 -7.00
N ALA A 24 3.90 -5.13 -7.62
CA ALA A 24 4.20 -4.21 -8.71
C ALA A 24 3.35 -4.45 -9.99
N VAL A 25 2.78 -5.65 -10.13
CA VAL A 25 1.97 -6.08 -11.28
C VAL A 25 0.63 -6.66 -10.83
N TRP A 26 0.10 -6.16 -9.72
CA TRP A 26 -1.04 -6.75 -9.02
C TRP A 26 -2.29 -6.97 -9.88
N ARG A 27 -2.50 -6.15 -10.93
CA ARG A 27 -3.64 -6.28 -11.85
C ARG A 27 -3.59 -7.60 -12.64
N GLU A 28 -2.38 -8.06 -12.96
CA GLU A 28 -2.10 -9.29 -13.73
C GLU A 28 -1.81 -10.50 -12.82
N ALA A 29 -1.56 -10.26 -11.53
CA ALA A 29 -1.20 -11.29 -10.58
C ALA A 29 -2.45 -12.04 -10.06
N THR A 30 -2.37 -13.38 -10.05
CA THR A 30 -3.46 -14.26 -9.58
C THR A 30 -3.37 -14.60 -8.09
N VAL A 31 -2.33 -14.13 -7.41
CA VAL A 31 -2.03 -14.49 -6.02
C VAL A 31 -2.80 -13.67 -4.99
N PHE A 32 -3.49 -12.61 -5.42
CA PHE A 32 -4.26 -11.71 -4.57
C PHE A 32 -5.76 -12.03 -4.63
N THR A 33 -6.41 -12.03 -3.47
CA THR A 33 -7.87 -12.16 -3.34
C THR A 33 -8.60 -10.92 -3.87
N GLU A 34 -9.90 -11.02 -4.13
CA GLU A 34 -10.70 -9.85 -4.58
C GLU A 34 -10.66 -8.70 -3.57
N ALA A 35 -10.66 -9.00 -2.26
CA ALA A 35 -10.51 -7.98 -1.23
C ALA A 35 -9.15 -7.26 -1.34
N GLU A 36 -8.05 -8.01 -1.46
CA GLU A 36 -6.70 -7.44 -1.64
C GLU A 36 -6.60 -6.61 -2.92
N ARG A 37 -7.19 -7.08 -4.03
CA ARG A 37 -7.22 -6.33 -5.30
C ARG A 37 -8.01 -5.03 -5.17
N ALA A 38 -9.13 -5.03 -4.46
CA ALA A 38 -9.89 -3.81 -4.17
C ALA A 38 -9.09 -2.82 -3.31
N ALA A 39 -8.35 -3.30 -2.31
CA ALA A 39 -7.47 -2.44 -1.50
C ALA A 39 -6.28 -1.89 -2.31
N LEU A 40 -5.70 -2.69 -3.20
CA LEU A 40 -4.61 -2.25 -4.10
C LEU A 40 -5.10 -1.20 -5.10
N GLU A 41 -6.31 -1.37 -5.65
CA GLU A 41 -6.91 -0.39 -6.56
C GLU A 41 -7.21 0.94 -5.86
N LEU A 42 -7.80 0.89 -4.67
CA LEU A 42 -8.03 2.06 -3.82
C LEU A 42 -6.70 2.77 -3.50
N THR A 43 -5.68 2.00 -3.11
CA THR A 43 -4.33 2.51 -2.81
C THR A 43 -3.71 3.22 -4.01
N GLU A 44 -3.84 2.63 -5.21
CA GLU A 44 -3.30 3.17 -6.44
C GLU A 44 -3.94 4.51 -6.82
N GLN A 45 -5.29 4.58 -6.84
CA GLN A 45 -5.98 5.84 -7.16
C GLN A 45 -5.72 6.92 -6.12
N ALA A 46 -5.83 6.58 -4.82
CA ALA A 46 -5.60 7.54 -3.73
C ALA A 46 -4.15 8.09 -3.73
N THR A 47 -3.16 7.26 -4.02
CA THR A 47 -1.76 7.69 -4.10
C THR A 47 -1.51 8.64 -5.28
N ARG A 48 -2.24 8.44 -6.39
CA ARG A 48 -2.12 9.25 -7.60
C ARG A 48 -3.07 10.45 -7.64
N THR A 49 -3.66 10.84 -6.51
CA THR A 49 -4.60 11.98 -6.43
C THR A 49 -4.03 13.29 -7.00
N ALA A 50 -2.71 13.50 -6.96
CA ALA A 50 -2.08 14.69 -7.56
C ALA A 50 -2.06 14.65 -9.11
N ASP A 51 -2.07 13.46 -9.69
CA ASP A 51 -1.96 13.22 -11.14
C ASP A 51 -3.32 12.89 -11.79
N ALA A 52 -4.29 12.41 -11.00
CA ALA A 52 -5.61 11.99 -11.45
C ALA A 52 -6.65 13.09 -11.17
N ALA A 53 -7.28 13.60 -12.24
CA ALA A 53 -8.21 14.74 -12.15
C ALA A 53 -9.42 14.50 -11.23
N GLU A 54 -9.84 13.25 -11.05
CA GLU A 54 -11.05 12.87 -10.31
C GLU A 54 -10.77 12.23 -8.94
N GLY A 55 -9.49 11.96 -8.59
CA GLY A 55 -9.15 11.26 -7.36
C GLY A 55 -9.63 9.80 -7.33
N VAL A 56 -10.15 9.35 -6.18
CA VAL A 56 -10.76 8.01 -6.03
C VAL A 56 -12.18 8.06 -6.58
N THR A 57 -12.49 7.21 -7.56
CA THR A 57 -13.83 7.16 -8.16
C THR A 57 -14.85 6.46 -7.25
N ASP A 58 -16.14 6.78 -7.43
CA ASP A 58 -17.24 6.10 -6.71
C ASP A 58 -17.24 4.58 -6.96
N GLU A 59 -16.85 4.13 -8.15
CA GLU A 59 -16.75 2.71 -8.49
C GLU A 59 -15.68 2.00 -7.65
N VAL A 60 -14.48 2.60 -7.52
CA VAL A 60 -13.39 2.03 -6.71
C VAL A 60 -13.74 2.06 -5.23
N TRP A 61 -14.36 3.14 -4.75
CA TRP A 61 -14.84 3.22 -3.37
C TRP A 61 -15.89 2.14 -3.10
N ALA A 62 -16.91 2.01 -3.97
CA ALA A 62 -17.95 1.01 -3.83
C ALA A 62 -17.39 -0.42 -3.90
N ASN A 63 -16.36 -0.67 -4.71
CA ASN A 63 -15.71 -1.97 -4.79
C ASN A 63 -15.01 -2.32 -3.47
N ALA A 64 -14.21 -1.40 -2.90
CA ALA A 64 -13.58 -1.60 -1.59
C ALA A 64 -14.63 -1.84 -0.48
N ALA A 65 -15.71 -1.06 -0.47
CA ALA A 65 -16.78 -1.19 0.51
C ALA A 65 -17.58 -2.49 0.44
N ARG A 66 -17.41 -3.32 -0.60
CA ARG A 66 -17.97 -4.69 -0.64
C ARG A 66 -17.17 -5.67 0.21
N HIS A 67 -15.91 -5.36 0.52
CA HIS A 67 -14.97 -6.26 1.16
C HIS A 67 -14.56 -5.82 2.56
N TYR A 68 -14.66 -4.52 2.85
CA TYR A 68 -14.20 -3.92 4.10
C TYR A 68 -15.34 -3.17 4.77
N ASP A 69 -15.47 -3.33 6.09
CA ASP A 69 -16.38 -2.51 6.90
C ASP A 69 -15.86 -1.07 7.06
N GLU A 70 -16.65 -0.22 7.72
CA GLU A 70 -16.32 1.20 7.89
C GLU A 70 -15.00 1.42 8.67
N GLU A 71 -14.74 0.59 9.69
CA GLU A 71 -13.51 0.68 10.48
C GLU A 71 -12.30 0.29 9.64
N GLN A 72 -12.41 -0.81 8.89
CA GLN A 72 -11.37 -1.30 8.00
C GLN A 72 -11.09 -0.33 6.84
N LEU A 73 -12.13 0.25 6.23
CA LEU A 73 -11.97 1.28 5.20
C LEU A 73 -11.27 2.52 5.75
N SER A 74 -11.67 2.98 6.93
CA SER A 74 -11.03 4.12 7.60
C SER A 74 -9.55 3.83 7.88
N ALA A 75 -9.23 2.61 8.34
CA ALA A 75 -7.86 2.19 8.55
C ALA A 75 -7.06 2.13 7.23
N LEU A 76 -7.64 1.60 6.15
CA LEU A 76 -7.02 1.59 4.82
C LEU A 76 -6.69 3.02 4.35
N VAL A 77 -7.66 3.94 4.41
CA VAL A 77 -7.45 5.35 4.03
C VAL A 77 -6.35 5.99 4.87
N ALA A 78 -6.35 5.77 6.19
CA ALA A 78 -5.34 6.31 7.09
C ALA A 78 -3.94 5.78 6.75
N ILE A 79 -3.80 4.48 6.52
CA ILE A 79 -2.51 3.85 6.16
C ILE A 79 -2.02 4.37 4.81
N ILE A 80 -2.90 4.48 3.80
CA ILE A 80 -2.57 5.03 2.48
C ILE A 80 -2.06 6.48 2.62
N ALA A 81 -2.74 7.31 3.41
CA ALA A 81 -2.33 8.69 3.63
C ALA A 81 -0.98 8.78 4.37
N LEU A 82 -0.78 7.98 5.42
CA LEU A 82 0.45 7.93 6.19
C LEU A 82 1.65 7.49 5.34
N ILE A 83 1.51 6.41 4.56
CA ILE A 83 2.62 5.94 3.71
C ILE A 83 2.95 6.96 2.62
N ASN A 84 1.94 7.67 2.09
CA ASN A 84 2.13 8.78 1.17
C ASN A 84 2.92 9.93 1.79
N ALA A 85 2.65 10.27 3.06
CA ALA A 85 3.41 11.29 3.79
C ALA A 85 4.86 10.85 4.05
N TYR A 86 5.06 9.63 4.57
CA TYR A 86 6.41 9.10 4.84
C TYR A 86 7.25 8.96 3.57
N ASN A 87 6.67 8.51 2.46
CA ASN A 87 7.36 8.45 1.19
C ASN A 87 7.85 9.84 0.75
N ARG A 88 7.01 10.87 0.86
CA ARG A 88 7.38 12.26 0.53
C ARG A 88 8.51 12.76 1.42
N VAL A 89 8.40 12.61 2.74
CA VAL A 89 9.45 13.01 3.69
C VAL A 89 10.77 12.33 3.36
N ASN A 90 10.76 10.99 3.27
CA ASN A 90 11.98 10.20 3.04
C ASN A 90 12.65 10.51 1.70
N VAL A 91 11.87 10.76 0.65
CA VAL A 91 12.42 11.15 -0.66
C VAL A 91 13.02 12.56 -0.60
N ILE A 92 12.33 13.53 0.00
CA ILE A 92 12.80 14.93 0.09
C ILE A 92 14.12 15.02 0.85
N VAL A 93 14.25 14.29 1.97
CA VAL A 93 15.47 14.29 2.78
C VAL A 93 16.53 13.29 2.29
N ARG A 94 16.26 12.57 1.19
CA ARG A 94 17.16 11.57 0.58
C ARG A 94 17.55 10.44 1.54
N GLN A 95 16.60 9.96 2.35
CA GLN A 95 16.83 8.85 3.26
C GLN A 95 17.14 7.56 2.47
N PRO A 96 18.33 6.95 2.64
CA PRO A 96 18.71 5.74 1.91
C PRO A 96 17.84 4.54 2.28
N ALA A 97 17.91 3.49 1.48
CA ALA A 97 17.30 2.19 1.76
C ALA A 97 18.40 1.11 1.77
N GLY A 98 18.19 0.00 2.47
CA GLY A 98 19.10 -1.15 2.47
C GLY A 98 19.42 -1.67 3.88
N ASP A 99 19.48 -0.77 4.85
CA ASP A 99 19.98 -1.08 6.19
C ASP A 99 18.88 -1.32 7.24
N TYR A 100 17.59 -1.25 6.85
CA TYR A 100 16.53 -1.53 7.80
C TYR A 100 16.56 -2.99 8.28
N VAL A 101 16.18 -3.21 9.54
CA VAL A 101 15.99 -4.54 10.15
C VAL A 101 14.63 -4.54 10.86
N PRO A 102 13.81 -5.59 10.72
CA PRO A 102 12.51 -5.67 11.39
C PRO A 102 12.59 -5.37 12.90
N GLY A 103 11.69 -4.51 13.38
CA GLY A 103 11.64 -4.09 14.78
C GLY A 103 12.59 -2.94 15.16
N MET A 104 13.31 -2.34 14.21
CA MET A 104 14.26 -1.24 14.49
C MET A 104 13.62 -0.01 15.16
N PHE A 105 12.31 0.20 15.02
CA PHE A 105 11.60 1.38 15.56
C PHE A 105 10.50 1.07 16.58
N GLY A 106 10.44 -0.17 17.10
CA GLY A 106 9.43 -0.61 18.07
C GLY A 106 8.36 -1.51 17.45
#